data_AF-A0A936UIY6-F1
#
_entry.id   AF-A0A936UIY6-F1
#
_cell.length_a   1.000
_cell.length_b   1.000
_cell.length_c   1.000
_cell.angle_alpha   90.00
_cell.angle_beta   90.00
_cell.angle_gamma   90.00
#
_symmetry.space_group_name_H-M   'P 1'
#
loop_
_entity.id
_entity.type
_entity.pdbx_description
1 polymer ?
#
loop_
_entity_poly.entity_id
_entity_poly.type
_entity_poly.pdbx_seq_one_letter_code
_entity_poly.pdbx_strand_id
1 'polypeptide(L)'
;MNKKVVLSDFKICDIPFDKYHTERITGYIGLSITTLTPMYIRDNKDLNVDENTINSDFFSPANGKLRMPGSSFRGMLRNLVEIVSFGKFGNFDDKRLYMRGFADKTLGKEYRAYNMSAFSAGRVTYNMNSGLLLKNGNQYVIKDSGKPAQVTKENSKIKIGSSGTEFNFYDVGNEYIVVPGKMSKDRDWVITKPVSGCKEIVLLKMDIDDYKNDENRTDRVNLLEKLSSMKGGVPCFYIQWKDENNTTRTTFGHTGMFRLPYRRTIGEHIPDVLKDKKVLDIAEAIFGNETRFSGRIFVEDSFCHNSNKSEILIGETHPKILSGPKPTTFQHYLTQISEDVRELKHYNPDSEEKLSAIRGNKLYWHKAESEGWKETNQVSESDKQHTKINPVRKDTIFTGRIRFDNLSDVELGALLFALDLPKGCLHKIGMGKPLGLGSIKITPTLHLSDREKRYTDLFAEWSENFKELNEDNNTINDFKNKFAEYVLKQLNGDSEEYTFKNLWDEDRMKELKRMLDWENKPGKDLTRYMTIQPENEFKNRPVLPRPTDVKYVTFGMRRTANKI
;
A
#
# COMPACT_ATOMS: atom_id res chain seq x y z
N MET A 1 0.73 8.47 13.29
CA MET A 1 1.50 9.25 12.28
C MET A 1 2.29 10.36 12.95
N ASN A 2 3.28 10.91 12.24
CA ASN A 2 4.07 12.05 12.71
C ASN A 2 3.20 13.30 12.90
N LYS A 3 3.45 14.04 13.98
CA LYS A 3 2.88 15.38 14.17
C LYS A 3 3.75 16.47 13.53
N LYS A 4 5.04 16.19 13.34
CA LYS A 4 6.06 17.09 12.79
C LYS A 4 6.90 16.34 11.76
N VAL A 5 7.30 17.04 10.69
CA VAL A 5 8.29 16.54 9.73
C VAL A 5 9.65 17.07 10.16
N VAL A 6 10.63 16.18 10.25
CA VAL A 6 12.03 16.59 10.40
C VAL A 6 12.56 17.02 9.03
N LEU A 7 13.00 18.26 8.98
CA LEU A 7 13.51 18.88 7.76
C LEU A 7 14.92 18.36 7.47
N SER A 8 15.31 18.33 6.20
CA SER A 8 16.71 18.09 5.84
C SER A 8 17.57 19.30 6.18
N ASP A 9 18.84 19.05 6.51
CA ASP A 9 19.92 20.04 6.55
C ASP A 9 20.39 20.46 5.15
N PHE A 10 19.95 19.74 4.12
CA PHE A 10 20.18 20.04 2.71
C PHE A 10 19.23 21.13 2.22
N LYS A 11 19.75 22.10 1.45
CA LYS A 11 18.93 23.03 0.67
C LYS A 11 19.20 22.82 -0.82
N ILE A 12 18.12 22.77 -1.61
CA ILE A 12 18.16 22.44 -3.04
C ILE A 12 19.06 23.42 -3.83
N CYS A 13 19.11 24.69 -3.42
CA CYS A 13 19.92 25.71 -4.09
C CYS A 13 21.42 25.63 -3.76
N ASP A 14 21.82 24.84 -2.76
CA ASP A 14 23.18 24.91 -2.21
C ASP A 14 24.15 23.97 -2.93
N ILE A 15 23.67 22.94 -3.65
CA ILE A 15 24.51 21.82 -4.12
C ILE A 15 24.09 21.37 -5.52
N PRO A 16 24.70 21.91 -6.59
CA PRO A 16 24.50 21.39 -7.93
C PRO A 16 25.15 19.99 -8.07
N PHE A 17 24.49 19.11 -8.80
CA PHE A 17 24.91 17.70 -8.98
C PHE A 17 26.15 17.52 -9.85
N ASP A 18 26.63 18.59 -10.47
CA ASP A 18 27.70 18.61 -11.46
C ASP A 18 29.09 18.77 -10.84
N LYS A 19 29.18 18.99 -9.52
CA LYS A 19 30.45 19.14 -8.83
C LYS A 19 30.46 18.49 -7.46
N TYR A 20 31.68 18.30 -6.98
CA TYR A 20 31.92 17.83 -5.64
C TYR A 20 32.06 18.98 -4.65
N HIS A 21 31.70 18.71 -3.39
CA HIS A 21 31.75 19.68 -2.30
C HIS A 21 32.71 19.17 -1.22
N THR A 22 33.63 20.04 -0.77
CA THR A 22 34.69 19.71 0.19
C THR A 22 34.15 19.37 1.58
N GLU A 23 33.03 19.97 1.98
CA GLU A 23 32.36 19.70 3.27
C GLU A 23 31.36 18.54 3.20
N ARG A 24 31.36 17.76 2.11
CA ARG A 24 30.41 16.67 1.90
C ARG A 24 31.12 15.37 1.61
N ILE A 25 30.47 14.29 1.98
CA ILE A 25 31.04 12.95 1.99
C ILE A 25 30.63 12.21 0.73
N THR A 26 31.57 11.46 0.16
CA THR A 26 31.37 10.61 -1.00
C THR A 26 32.07 9.30 -0.76
N GLY A 27 31.49 8.21 -1.26
CA GLY A 27 32.00 6.88 -1.01
C GLY A 27 30.99 5.81 -1.38
N TYR A 28 31.13 4.66 -0.73
CA TYR A 28 30.17 3.57 -0.87
C TYR A 28 30.00 2.78 0.43
N ILE A 29 28.85 2.14 0.57
CA ILE A 29 28.56 1.18 1.64
C ILE A 29 28.53 -0.20 0.99
N GLY A 30 29.49 -1.05 1.35
CA GLY A 30 29.48 -2.47 1.03
C GLY A 30 28.38 -3.17 1.84
N LEU A 31 27.67 -4.10 1.23
CA LEU A 31 26.58 -4.83 1.85
C LEU A 31 26.88 -6.33 1.83
N SER A 32 26.88 -6.96 3.01
CA SER A 32 26.74 -8.41 3.14
C SER A 32 25.32 -8.73 3.62
N ILE A 33 24.56 -9.46 2.81
CA ILE A 33 23.14 -9.74 3.04
C ILE A 33 22.95 -11.25 3.18
N THR A 34 22.49 -11.70 4.35
CA THR A 34 22.20 -13.12 4.61
C THR A 34 20.70 -13.34 4.76
N THR A 35 20.13 -14.32 4.06
CA THR A 35 18.73 -14.70 4.22
C THR A 35 18.52 -15.53 5.49
N LEU A 36 17.60 -15.13 6.36
CA LEU A 36 17.24 -15.89 7.58
C LEU A 36 15.95 -16.69 7.39
N THR A 37 15.15 -16.31 6.41
CA THR A 37 14.04 -17.11 5.91
C THR A 37 14.16 -17.21 4.39
N PRO A 38 13.52 -18.22 3.75
CA PRO A 38 13.43 -18.26 2.30
C PRO A 38 12.96 -16.92 1.74
N MET A 39 13.49 -16.52 0.59
CA MET A 39 13.23 -15.19 0.03
C MET A 39 12.84 -15.29 -1.44
N TYR A 40 11.89 -14.45 -1.85
CA TYR A 40 11.46 -14.39 -3.24
C TYR A 40 11.29 -12.94 -3.70
N ILE A 41 12.01 -12.61 -4.76
CA ILE A 41 11.86 -11.38 -5.55
C ILE A 41 11.60 -11.85 -6.98
N ARG A 42 10.45 -11.49 -7.54
CA ARG A 42 10.05 -11.93 -8.88
C ARG A 42 10.90 -11.26 -9.95
N ASP A 43 11.23 -12.03 -10.98
CA ASP A 43 11.81 -11.47 -12.20
C ASP A 43 10.78 -10.74 -13.07
N ASN A 44 11.19 -9.63 -13.67
CA ASN A 44 10.34 -8.93 -14.64
C ASN A 44 10.37 -9.71 -15.95
N LYS A 45 9.20 -9.97 -16.55
CA LYS A 45 9.10 -10.64 -17.86
C LYS A 45 9.82 -9.83 -18.94
N ASP A 46 10.42 -10.51 -19.91
CA ASP A 46 10.56 -9.99 -21.26
C ASP A 46 9.16 -9.79 -21.87
N LEU A 47 8.94 -8.67 -22.56
CA LEU A 47 7.65 -8.26 -23.14
C LEU A 47 7.06 -9.25 -24.17
N ASN A 48 7.78 -10.33 -24.52
CA ASN A 48 7.45 -11.27 -25.59
C ASN A 48 6.91 -12.64 -25.12
N VAL A 49 6.56 -12.80 -23.85
CA VAL A 49 5.99 -14.06 -23.32
C VAL A 49 4.50 -13.89 -23.02
N ASP A 50 3.67 -14.78 -23.56
CA ASP A 50 2.20 -14.84 -23.39
C ASP A 50 1.74 -14.36 -22.01
N GLU A 51 0.69 -13.52 -22.00
CA GLU A 51 0.10 -12.93 -20.78
C GLU A 51 -0.27 -14.00 -19.73
N ASN A 52 -0.53 -15.24 -20.17
CA ASN A 52 -0.94 -16.36 -19.32
C ASN A 52 0.21 -17.13 -18.64
N THR A 53 1.49 -16.92 -19.00
CA THR A 53 2.59 -17.66 -18.36
C THR A 53 3.02 -16.96 -17.07
N ILE A 54 2.85 -17.58 -15.91
CA ILE A 54 3.30 -17.01 -14.62
C ILE A 54 4.81 -17.28 -14.48
N ASN A 55 5.64 -16.23 -14.58
CA ASN A 55 7.06 -16.35 -14.27
C ASN A 55 7.24 -16.59 -12.77
N SER A 56 7.68 -17.80 -12.42
CA SER A 56 7.98 -18.25 -11.06
C SER A 56 9.42 -17.97 -10.66
N ASP A 57 10.28 -17.57 -11.60
CA ASP A 57 11.70 -17.42 -11.38
C ASP A 57 12.01 -16.31 -10.38
N PHE A 58 13.05 -16.58 -9.60
CA PHE A 58 13.70 -15.56 -8.79
C PHE A 58 14.47 -14.63 -9.72
N PHE A 59 14.49 -13.33 -9.39
CA PHE A 59 15.12 -12.28 -10.19
C PHE A 59 16.53 -12.68 -10.67
N SER A 60 16.62 -12.94 -11.98
CA SER A 60 17.80 -13.41 -12.68
C SER A 60 17.72 -12.94 -14.14
N PRO A 61 17.77 -11.62 -14.40
CA PRO A 61 17.54 -11.08 -15.74
C PRO A 61 18.48 -11.71 -16.76
N ALA A 62 17.96 -11.97 -17.96
CA ALA A 62 18.64 -12.70 -19.04
C ALA A 62 19.14 -14.10 -18.61
N ASN A 63 18.42 -14.76 -17.69
CA ASN A 63 18.78 -16.06 -17.10
C ASN A 63 20.17 -16.11 -16.44
N GLY A 64 20.72 -14.96 -16.09
CA GLY A 64 22.07 -14.80 -15.54
C GLY A 64 22.23 -15.28 -14.09
N LYS A 65 23.07 -14.57 -13.33
CA LYS A 65 23.27 -14.84 -11.91
C LYS A 65 22.06 -14.38 -11.10
N LEU A 66 21.65 -15.19 -10.12
CA LEU A 66 20.65 -14.80 -9.13
C LEU A 66 21.13 -13.54 -8.41
N ARG A 67 20.28 -12.51 -8.38
CA ARG A 67 20.62 -11.24 -7.74
C ARG A 67 19.39 -10.60 -7.09
N MET A 68 19.62 -9.83 -6.04
CA MET A 68 18.60 -8.91 -5.54
C MET A 68 18.68 -7.61 -6.34
N PRO A 69 17.60 -7.17 -7.01
CA PRO A 69 17.63 -5.93 -7.75
C PRO A 69 17.84 -4.73 -6.83
N GLY A 70 18.71 -3.81 -7.23
CA GLY A 70 19.00 -2.58 -6.51
C GLY A 70 17.74 -1.72 -6.29
N SER A 71 16.74 -1.81 -7.16
CA SER A 71 15.44 -1.13 -7.01
C SER A 71 14.63 -1.64 -5.81
N SER A 72 14.61 -2.96 -5.58
CA SER A 72 13.92 -3.55 -4.42
C SER A 72 14.61 -3.15 -3.11
N PHE A 73 15.94 -3.14 -3.12
CA PHE A 73 16.73 -2.71 -1.96
C PHE A 73 16.58 -1.21 -1.70
N ARG A 74 16.65 -0.37 -2.75
CA ARG A 74 16.40 1.09 -2.69
C ARG A 74 15.03 1.39 -2.11
N GLY A 75 13.98 0.69 -2.54
CA GLY A 75 12.62 0.90 -2.03
C GLY A 75 12.48 0.54 -0.55
N MET A 76 13.11 -0.56 -0.11
CA MET A 76 13.15 -0.96 1.29
C MET A 76 13.91 0.06 2.15
N LEU A 77 15.10 0.48 1.70
CA LEU A 77 15.93 1.45 2.43
C LEU A 77 15.27 2.83 2.47
N ARG A 78 14.69 3.32 1.37
CA ARG A 78 13.97 4.61 1.33
C ARG A 78 12.86 4.66 2.36
N ASN A 79 12.04 3.60 2.42
CA ASN A 79 10.95 3.51 3.39
C ASN A 79 11.47 3.52 4.83
N LEU A 80 12.55 2.79 5.12
CA LEU A 80 13.16 2.82 6.46
C LEU A 80 13.71 4.19 6.79
N VAL A 81 14.46 4.85 5.89
CA VAL A 81 14.98 6.20 6.09
C VAL A 81 13.83 7.18 6.37
N GLU A 82 12.75 7.15 5.58
CA GLU A 82 11.55 7.97 5.82
C GLU A 82 10.94 7.72 7.22
N ILE A 83 10.95 6.47 7.68
CA ILE A 83 10.43 6.13 9.00
C ILE A 83 11.32 6.66 10.12
N VAL A 84 12.61 6.36 10.08
CA VAL A 84 13.56 6.67 11.15
C VAL A 84 13.92 8.14 11.21
N SER A 85 13.82 8.85 10.08
CA SER A 85 14.07 10.28 9.98
C SER A 85 12.82 11.13 10.22
N PHE A 86 11.69 10.54 10.60
CA PHE A 86 10.41 11.25 10.78
C PHE A 86 10.04 12.12 9.56
N GLY A 87 10.24 11.56 8.36
CA GLY A 87 9.95 12.24 7.10
C GLY A 87 8.45 12.45 6.82
N LYS A 88 8.17 13.02 5.65
CA LYS A 88 6.82 13.18 5.12
C LYS A 88 6.17 11.83 4.85
N PHE A 89 4.86 11.84 4.65
CA PHE A 89 4.10 10.68 4.19
C PHE A 89 3.63 10.95 2.76
N GLY A 90 4.57 10.90 1.83
CA GLY A 90 4.34 11.35 0.44
C GLY A 90 3.90 10.26 -0.53
N ASN A 91 4.14 8.99 -0.20
CA ASN A 91 3.87 7.87 -1.12
C ASN A 91 2.51 7.23 -0.83
N PHE A 92 1.45 7.84 -1.35
CA PHE A 92 0.09 7.31 -1.30
C PHE A 92 -0.68 7.67 -2.57
N ASP A 93 -1.69 6.87 -2.87
CA ASP A 93 -2.61 7.12 -3.98
C ASP A 93 -3.82 7.89 -3.45
N ASP A 94 -3.89 9.18 -3.79
CA ASP A 94 -4.93 10.07 -3.30
C ASP A 94 -6.23 9.90 -4.09
N LYS A 95 -7.08 8.99 -3.62
CA LYS A 95 -8.38 8.70 -4.22
C LYS A 95 -9.49 8.52 -3.19
N ARG A 96 -10.74 8.63 -3.64
CA ARG A 96 -11.91 8.22 -2.88
C ARG A 96 -12.09 6.71 -2.96
N LEU A 97 -12.20 6.07 -1.81
CA LEU A 97 -12.57 4.66 -1.75
C LEU A 97 -14.07 4.51 -1.99
N TYR A 98 -14.51 3.29 -2.31
CA TYR A 98 -15.92 2.98 -2.55
C TYR A 98 -16.47 2.04 -1.49
N MET A 99 -17.66 2.36 -0.96
CA MET A 99 -18.37 1.55 0.01
C MET A 99 -19.58 0.83 -0.61
N ARG A 100 -19.92 -0.31 0.00
CA ARG A 100 -21.15 -1.05 -0.24
C ARG A 100 -21.64 -1.58 1.10
N GLY A 101 -22.72 -1.02 1.65
CA GLY A 101 -22.98 -1.21 3.09
C GLY A 101 -24.39 -0.91 3.57
N PHE A 102 -25.42 -1.25 2.82
CA PHE A 102 -26.81 -1.03 3.26
C PHE A 102 -27.16 -1.72 4.60
N ALA A 103 -26.58 -2.89 4.86
CA ALA A 103 -26.78 -3.69 6.08
C ALA A 103 -25.57 -3.64 7.04
N ASP A 104 -24.59 -2.79 6.78
CA ASP A 104 -23.40 -2.68 7.62
C ASP A 104 -23.71 -1.86 8.87
N LYS A 105 -23.38 -2.40 10.05
CA LYS A 105 -23.66 -1.72 11.33
C LYS A 105 -22.93 -0.37 11.45
N THR A 106 -21.79 -0.23 10.79
CA THR A 106 -20.95 0.99 10.80
C THR A 106 -21.32 1.91 9.63
N LEU A 107 -21.37 1.39 8.40
CA LEU A 107 -21.57 2.21 7.18
C LEU A 107 -23.05 2.43 6.78
N GLY A 108 -24.01 1.79 7.45
CA GLY A 108 -25.43 1.93 7.11
C GLY A 108 -26.01 3.34 7.33
N LYS A 109 -25.37 4.15 8.16
CA LYS A 109 -25.70 5.59 8.33
C LYS A 109 -25.34 6.39 7.08
N GLU A 110 -24.27 6.03 6.38
CA GLU A 110 -23.77 6.74 5.19
C GLU A 110 -24.76 6.69 4.03
N TYR A 111 -25.35 5.52 3.77
CA TYR A 111 -26.38 5.38 2.72
C TYR A 111 -27.60 6.27 2.98
N ARG A 112 -27.94 6.52 4.25
CA ARG A 112 -28.97 7.51 4.62
C ARG A 112 -28.47 8.93 4.46
N ALA A 113 -27.21 9.22 4.80
CA ALA A 113 -26.61 10.54 4.67
C ALA A 113 -26.45 11.00 3.21
N TYR A 114 -26.25 10.08 2.27
CA TYR A 114 -26.33 10.33 0.82
C TYR A 114 -27.77 10.40 0.30
N ASN A 115 -28.76 10.24 1.19
CA ASN A 115 -30.16 10.12 0.85
C ASN A 115 -30.41 9.09 -0.25
N MET A 116 -29.69 7.96 -0.23
CA MET A 116 -29.84 6.88 -1.21
C MET A 116 -31.02 5.97 -0.86
N SER A 117 -31.42 5.97 0.41
CA SER A 117 -32.57 5.22 0.91
C SER A 117 -33.12 5.79 2.21
N ALA A 118 -34.43 5.70 2.42
CA ALA A 118 -35.07 5.95 3.70
C ALA A 118 -35.70 4.65 4.25
N PHE A 119 -35.82 4.56 5.57
CA PHE A 119 -36.50 3.46 6.25
C PHE A 119 -37.74 4.02 6.93
N SER A 120 -38.92 3.57 6.50
CA SER A 120 -40.20 3.96 7.09
C SER A 120 -41.11 2.74 7.21
N ALA A 121 -41.72 2.55 8.39
CA ALA A 121 -42.65 1.46 8.68
C ALA A 121 -42.18 0.06 8.23
N GLY A 122 -40.90 -0.28 8.47
CA GLY A 122 -40.34 -1.59 8.11
C GLY A 122 -40.01 -1.79 6.63
N ARG A 123 -40.18 -0.76 5.77
CA ARG A 123 -39.89 -0.81 4.33
C ARG A 123 -38.76 0.17 3.97
N VAL A 124 -37.87 -0.30 3.08
CA VAL A 124 -36.80 0.49 2.48
C VAL A 124 -37.35 1.18 1.24
N THR A 125 -37.37 2.51 1.22
CA THR A 125 -37.60 3.28 0.00
C THR A 125 -36.27 3.73 -0.56
N TYR A 126 -36.06 3.53 -1.86
CA TYR A 126 -34.83 3.93 -2.52
C TYR A 126 -35.01 5.30 -3.16
N ASN A 127 -34.04 6.19 -2.91
CA ASN A 127 -34.14 7.59 -3.26
C ASN A 127 -33.27 7.97 -4.47
N MET A 128 -32.61 7.00 -5.12
CA MET A 128 -31.93 7.27 -6.40
C MET A 128 -32.91 7.63 -7.51
N ASN A 129 -32.40 8.33 -8.50
CA ASN A 129 -33.05 8.53 -9.78
C ASN A 129 -32.45 7.58 -10.82
N SER A 130 -33.04 7.55 -11.98
CA SER A 130 -32.61 6.78 -13.13
C SER A 130 -32.57 7.65 -14.37
N GLY A 131 -31.77 7.26 -15.34
CA GLY A 131 -31.62 8.02 -16.57
C GLY A 131 -30.85 7.25 -17.63
N LEU A 132 -30.53 7.97 -18.70
CA LEU A 132 -29.73 7.47 -19.81
C LEU A 132 -28.39 8.21 -19.83
N LEU A 133 -27.30 7.49 -19.55
CA LEU A 133 -25.94 8.00 -19.64
C LEU A 133 -25.52 8.09 -21.11
N LEU A 134 -25.01 9.25 -21.50
CA LEU A 134 -24.57 9.58 -22.84
C LEU A 134 -23.16 10.18 -22.79
N LYS A 135 -22.45 10.08 -23.91
CA LYS A 135 -21.17 10.77 -24.14
C LYS A 135 -21.33 11.74 -25.30
N ASN A 136 -21.32 13.02 -25.00
CA ASN A 136 -21.41 14.11 -25.97
C ASN A 136 -20.01 14.72 -26.14
N GLY A 137 -19.27 14.28 -27.16
CA GLY A 137 -17.87 14.64 -27.35
C GLY A 137 -17.00 14.19 -26.16
N ASN A 138 -16.40 15.15 -25.45
CA ASN A 138 -15.56 14.89 -24.28
C ASN A 138 -16.31 14.94 -22.94
N GLN A 139 -17.62 15.19 -22.95
CA GLN A 139 -18.45 15.30 -21.75
C GLN A 139 -19.38 14.10 -21.61
N TYR A 140 -19.64 13.72 -20.36
CA TYR A 140 -20.65 12.72 -20.02
C TYR A 140 -21.88 13.42 -19.46
N VAL A 141 -23.06 13.01 -19.93
CA VAL A 141 -24.35 13.61 -19.57
C VAL A 141 -25.34 12.51 -19.21
N ILE A 142 -26.13 12.71 -18.15
CA ILE A 142 -27.28 11.85 -17.84
C ILE A 142 -28.55 12.60 -18.23
N LYS A 143 -29.35 12.00 -19.11
CA LYS A 143 -30.74 12.42 -19.36
C LYS A 143 -31.63 11.81 -18.30
N ASP A 144 -32.21 12.65 -17.44
CA ASP A 144 -33.03 12.21 -16.32
C ASP A 144 -34.31 11.52 -16.82
N SER A 145 -34.64 10.39 -16.19
CA SER A 145 -35.86 9.62 -16.42
C SER A 145 -36.71 9.49 -15.15
N GLY A 146 -36.34 10.21 -14.08
CA GLY A 146 -37.06 10.22 -12.82
C GLY A 146 -36.81 8.95 -12.00
N LYS A 147 -37.82 8.53 -11.23
CA LYS A 147 -37.69 7.39 -10.33
C LYS A 147 -37.77 6.05 -11.07
N PRO A 148 -36.84 5.12 -10.81
CA PRO A 148 -36.94 3.78 -11.37
C PRO A 148 -38.06 2.99 -10.70
N ALA A 149 -38.62 2.01 -11.41
CA ALA A 149 -39.58 1.05 -10.87
C ALA A 149 -38.92 -0.33 -10.63
N GLN A 150 -39.60 -1.20 -9.88
CA GLN A 150 -39.20 -2.59 -9.70
C GLN A 150 -40.24 -3.54 -10.31
N VAL A 151 -39.78 -4.64 -10.88
CA VAL A 151 -40.61 -5.66 -11.52
C VAL A 151 -40.21 -7.06 -11.04
N THR A 152 -41.15 -8.02 -11.00
CA THR A 152 -40.83 -9.42 -10.70
C THR A 152 -40.00 -10.02 -11.82
N LYS A 153 -39.13 -10.99 -11.52
CA LYS A 153 -38.38 -11.70 -12.58
C LYS A 153 -39.26 -12.42 -13.59
N GLU A 154 -40.43 -12.90 -13.17
CA GLU A 154 -41.41 -13.50 -14.08
C GLU A 154 -41.90 -12.48 -15.11
N ASN A 155 -42.30 -11.28 -14.66
CA ASN A 155 -42.73 -10.22 -15.57
C ASN A 155 -41.58 -9.68 -16.42
N SER A 156 -40.35 -9.61 -15.87
CA SER A 156 -39.15 -9.31 -16.66
C SER A 156 -38.97 -10.34 -17.77
N LYS A 157 -39.09 -11.64 -17.46
CA LYS A 157 -38.93 -12.72 -18.43
C LYS A 157 -39.96 -12.62 -19.56
N ILE A 158 -41.20 -12.27 -19.22
CA ILE A 158 -42.25 -12.03 -20.20
C ILE A 158 -41.88 -10.84 -21.11
N LYS A 159 -41.45 -9.71 -20.53
CA LYS A 159 -41.08 -8.50 -21.30
C LYS A 159 -39.83 -8.69 -22.17
N ILE A 160 -38.83 -9.42 -21.67
CA ILE A 160 -37.56 -9.68 -22.35
C ILE A 160 -37.72 -10.82 -23.39
N GLY A 161 -38.67 -11.73 -23.18
CA GLY A 161 -38.80 -12.98 -23.95
C GLY A 161 -37.83 -14.09 -23.53
N SER A 162 -37.00 -13.86 -22.50
CA SER A 162 -36.07 -14.86 -21.94
C SER A 162 -35.74 -14.51 -20.48
N SER A 163 -35.10 -15.42 -19.75
CA SER A 163 -34.82 -15.23 -18.30
C SER A 163 -33.87 -14.06 -17.97
N GLY A 164 -33.25 -13.44 -18.98
CA GLY A 164 -32.30 -12.35 -18.80
C GLY A 164 -30.97 -12.81 -18.18
N THR A 165 -29.87 -12.28 -18.69
CA THR A 165 -28.52 -12.53 -18.17
C THR A 165 -28.21 -11.47 -17.11
N GLU A 166 -27.64 -11.89 -15.99
CA GLU A 166 -27.24 -10.98 -14.91
C GLU A 166 -26.28 -9.87 -15.39
N PHE A 167 -26.44 -8.68 -14.83
CA PHE A 167 -25.63 -7.49 -15.12
C PHE A 167 -25.77 -6.98 -16.57
N ASN A 168 -26.98 -7.07 -17.12
CA ASN A 168 -27.32 -6.57 -18.45
C ASN A 168 -28.57 -5.69 -18.47
N PHE A 169 -28.72 -4.99 -19.60
CA PHE A 169 -29.84 -4.14 -19.94
C PHE A 169 -30.59 -4.72 -21.13
N TYR A 170 -31.92 -4.66 -21.10
CA TYR A 170 -32.79 -5.09 -22.18
C TYR A 170 -33.71 -3.96 -22.58
N ASP A 171 -33.64 -3.52 -23.83
CA ASP A 171 -34.57 -2.56 -24.41
C ASP A 171 -35.88 -3.26 -24.75
N VAL A 172 -36.98 -2.81 -24.16
CA VAL A 172 -38.33 -3.38 -24.38
C VAL A 172 -39.30 -2.31 -24.90
N GLY A 173 -38.79 -1.37 -25.70
CA GLY A 173 -39.56 -0.33 -26.37
C GLY A 173 -39.46 1.00 -25.65
N ASN A 174 -40.38 1.31 -24.74
CA ASN A 174 -40.43 2.61 -24.04
C ASN A 174 -39.60 2.63 -22.74
N GLU A 175 -39.05 1.49 -22.34
CA GLU A 175 -38.32 1.31 -21.09
C GLU A 175 -37.19 0.30 -21.26
N TYR A 176 -36.27 0.29 -20.29
CA TYR A 176 -35.22 -0.69 -20.15
C TYR A 176 -35.46 -1.56 -18.92
N ILE A 177 -35.31 -2.87 -19.07
CA ILE A 177 -35.20 -3.81 -17.95
C ILE A 177 -33.73 -3.96 -17.59
N VAL A 178 -33.39 -3.71 -16.33
CA VAL A 178 -32.05 -3.89 -15.78
C VAL A 178 -32.03 -5.10 -14.88
N VAL A 179 -31.33 -6.14 -15.30
CA VAL A 179 -31.21 -7.40 -14.56
C VAL A 179 -29.99 -7.32 -13.63
N PRO A 180 -30.17 -7.22 -12.31
CA PRO A 180 -29.07 -7.24 -11.34
C PRO A 180 -28.49 -8.65 -11.19
N GLY A 181 -27.41 -8.80 -10.44
CA GLY A 181 -26.92 -10.12 -10.01
C GLY A 181 -27.89 -10.80 -9.03
N LYS A 182 -27.60 -12.06 -8.64
CA LYS A 182 -28.41 -12.78 -7.64
C LYS A 182 -28.55 -11.97 -6.34
N MET A 183 -29.79 -11.74 -5.92
CA MET A 183 -30.13 -11.05 -4.67
C MET A 183 -31.18 -11.86 -3.90
N SER A 184 -31.30 -11.62 -2.60
CA SER A 184 -32.27 -12.30 -1.72
C SER A 184 -33.74 -12.00 -2.05
N LYS A 185 -34.01 -10.91 -2.79
CA LYS A 185 -35.33 -10.57 -3.31
C LYS A 185 -35.30 -10.67 -4.84
N ASP A 186 -36.29 -11.36 -5.40
CA ASP A 186 -36.37 -11.69 -6.81
C ASP A 186 -37.01 -10.55 -7.64
N ARG A 187 -36.30 -9.42 -7.74
CA ARG A 187 -36.75 -8.22 -8.45
C ARG A 187 -35.69 -7.67 -9.39
N ASP A 188 -36.13 -7.25 -10.56
CA ASP A 188 -35.35 -6.47 -11.51
C ASP A 188 -35.79 -5.01 -11.49
N TRP A 189 -35.02 -4.13 -12.12
CA TRP A 189 -35.34 -2.72 -12.21
C TRP A 189 -35.85 -2.33 -13.58
N VAL A 190 -36.70 -1.30 -13.61
CA VAL A 190 -37.22 -0.70 -14.83
C VAL A 190 -36.81 0.77 -14.87
N ILE A 191 -36.24 1.19 -16.00
CA ILE A 191 -35.89 2.58 -16.29
C ILE A 191 -36.66 3.00 -17.53
N THR A 192 -37.59 3.95 -17.39
CA THR A 192 -38.30 4.55 -18.52
C THR A 192 -37.32 5.34 -19.39
N LYS A 193 -37.50 5.38 -20.71
CA LYS A 193 -36.66 6.22 -21.57
C LYS A 193 -36.92 7.72 -21.31
N PRO A 194 -35.90 8.59 -21.39
CA PRO A 194 -36.08 10.02 -21.21
C PRO A 194 -37.01 10.61 -22.28
N VAL A 195 -37.92 11.51 -21.87
CA VAL A 195 -38.81 12.25 -22.78
C VAL A 195 -38.11 13.48 -23.37
N SER A 196 -38.64 14.04 -24.46
CA SER A 196 -38.12 15.28 -25.04
C SER A 196 -38.19 16.43 -24.02
N GLY A 197 -37.12 17.22 -23.91
CA GLY A 197 -37.00 18.31 -22.94
C GLY A 197 -36.71 17.87 -21.49
N CYS A 198 -36.35 16.60 -21.26
CA CYS A 198 -35.94 16.13 -19.94
C CYS A 198 -34.73 16.89 -19.39
N LYS A 199 -34.59 16.93 -18.06
CA LYS A 199 -33.43 17.51 -17.39
C LYS A 199 -32.15 16.78 -17.80
N GLU A 200 -31.16 17.53 -18.26
CA GLU A 200 -29.81 17.02 -18.54
C GLU A 200 -28.87 17.33 -17.37
N ILE A 201 -28.11 16.32 -16.93
CA ILE A 201 -27.14 16.43 -15.85
C ILE A 201 -25.74 16.20 -16.42
N VAL A 202 -24.98 17.28 -16.55
CA VAL A 202 -23.58 17.21 -16.97
C VAL A 202 -22.74 16.67 -15.82
N LEU A 203 -21.99 15.60 -16.06
CA LEU A 203 -21.12 14.99 -15.06
C LEU A 203 -19.79 15.74 -14.99
N LEU A 204 -19.37 16.06 -13.77
CA LEU A 204 -18.07 16.68 -13.54
C LEU A 204 -16.96 15.69 -13.85
N LYS A 205 -15.82 16.19 -14.33
CA LYS A 205 -14.64 15.35 -14.59
C LYS A 205 -14.24 14.53 -13.36
N MET A 206 -14.27 15.15 -12.18
CA MET A 206 -13.99 14.48 -10.90
C MET A 206 -14.98 13.34 -10.58
N ASP A 207 -16.25 13.44 -10.98
CA ASP A 207 -17.23 12.36 -10.76
C ASP A 207 -16.96 11.15 -11.66
N ILE A 208 -16.48 11.42 -12.88
CA ILE A 208 -16.05 10.37 -13.82
C ILE A 208 -14.75 9.72 -13.36
N ASP A 209 -13.80 10.52 -12.86
CA ASP A 209 -12.54 10.02 -12.34
C ASP A 209 -12.77 9.19 -11.06
N ASP A 210 -13.63 9.66 -10.14
CA ASP A 210 -14.10 8.87 -8.98
C ASP A 210 -14.72 7.55 -9.46
N TYR A 211 -15.64 7.57 -10.44
CA TYR A 211 -16.24 6.36 -10.99
C TYR A 211 -15.17 5.40 -11.53
N LYS A 212 -14.17 5.87 -12.27
CA LYS A 212 -13.08 5.02 -12.78
C LYS A 212 -12.24 4.40 -11.66
N ASN A 213 -12.08 5.10 -10.54
CA ASN A 213 -11.28 4.67 -9.39
C ASN A 213 -11.94 3.57 -8.52
N ASP A 214 -13.17 3.13 -8.81
CA ASP A 214 -13.78 1.96 -8.13
C ASP A 214 -13.16 0.64 -8.62
N GLU A 215 -11.96 0.33 -8.13
CA GLU A 215 -11.18 -0.89 -8.46
C GLU A 215 -11.91 -2.21 -8.15
N ASN A 216 -12.95 -2.16 -7.32
CA ASN A 216 -13.72 -3.34 -6.93
C ASN A 216 -14.97 -3.53 -7.79
N ARG A 217 -15.18 -2.68 -8.79
CA ARG A 217 -16.23 -2.85 -9.78
C ARG A 217 -15.84 -3.98 -10.74
N THR A 218 -16.78 -4.87 -11.02
CA THR A 218 -16.60 -5.87 -12.08
C THR A 218 -16.84 -5.24 -13.44
N ASP A 219 -16.05 -5.60 -14.46
CA ASP A 219 -16.18 -5.07 -15.83
C ASP A 219 -17.61 -5.25 -16.40
N ARG A 220 -18.28 -6.35 -16.02
CA ARG A 220 -19.69 -6.63 -16.38
C ARG A 220 -20.67 -5.52 -16.03
N VAL A 221 -20.36 -4.64 -15.07
CA VAL A 221 -21.22 -3.52 -14.65
C VAL A 221 -20.60 -2.14 -14.92
N ASN A 222 -19.50 -2.08 -15.68
CA ASN A 222 -18.85 -0.82 -16.04
C ASN A 222 -19.68 -0.09 -17.11
N LEU A 223 -20.34 1.00 -16.72
CA LEU A 223 -21.20 1.78 -17.60
C LEU A 223 -20.41 2.53 -18.67
N LEU A 224 -19.20 2.99 -18.35
CA LEU A 224 -18.36 3.73 -19.31
C LEU A 224 -17.86 2.82 -20.43
N GLU A 225 -17.53 1.56 -20.12
CA GLU A 225 -17.21 0.54 -21.13
C GLU A 225 -18.44 0.17 -21.96
N LYS A 226 -19.58 -0.09 -21.32
CA LYS A 226 -20.83 -0.40 -22.04
C LYS A 226 -21.25 0.75 -22.97
N LEU A 227 -20.97 2.00 -22.61
CA LEU A 227 -21.27 3.17 -23.43
C LEU A 227 -20.49 3.18 -24.75
N SER A 228 -19.31 2.55 -24.81
CA SER A 228 -18.59 2.38 -26.06
C SER A 228 -19.29 1.43 -27.04
N SER A 229 -20.10 0.48 -26.52
CA SER A 229 -20.85 -0.51 -27.30
C SER A 229 -22.31 -0.10 -27.61
N MET A 230 -22.96 0.69 -26.74
CA MET A 230 -24.36 1.11 -26.87
C MET A 230 -24.45 2.56 -27.39
N LYS A 231 -24.53 2.72 -28.72
CA LYS A 231 -24.58 4.04 -29.40
C LYS A 231 -25.75 4.93 -28.97
N GLY A 232 -26.84 4.37 -28.46
CA GLY A 232 -28.03 5.09 -27.99
C GLY A 232 -27.97 5.58 -26.54
N GLY A 233 -26.86 5.33 -25.82
CA GLY A 233 -26.74 5.60 -24.39
C GLY A 233 -26.96 4.35 -23.54
N VAL A 234 -26.52 4.42 -22.27
CA VAL A 234 -26.58 3.30 -21.33
C VAL A 234 -27.51 3.64 -20.17
N PRO A 235 -28.50 2.79 -19.83
CA PRO A 235 -29.34 3.01 -18.67
C PRO A 235 -28.50 3.05 -17.39
N CYS A 236 -28.77 4.03 -16.52
CA CYS A 236 -28.02 4.20 -15.28
C CYS A 236 -28.92 4.64 -14.13
N PHE A 237 -28.43 4.40 -12.91
CA PHE A 237 -28.99 4.93 -11.68
C PHE A 237 -28.04 6.00 -11.15
N TYR A 238 -28.56 7.06 -10.56
CA TYR A 238 -27.72 8.13 -10.02
C TYR A 238 -28.34 8.82 -8.80
N ILE A 239 -27.48 9.47 -8.02
CA ILE A 239 -27.83 10.40 -6.95
C ILE A 239 -27.03 11.68 -7.10
N GLN A 240 -27.61 12.80 -6.67
CA GLN A 240 -26.90 14.07 -6.52
C GLN A 240 -26.75 14.40 -5.05
N TRP A 241 -25.56 14.85 -4.66
CA TRP A 241 -25.24 15.21 -3.27
C TRP A 241 -24.33 16.44 -3.26
N LYS A 242 -24.20 17.09 -2.11
CA LYS A 242 -23.30 18.23 -1.90
C LYS A 242 -22.04 17.76 -1.20
N ASP A 243 -20.87 18.06 -1.77
CA ASP A 243 -19.62 17.85 -1.07
C ASP A 243 -19.33 18.95 -0.04
N GLU A 244 -18.18 18.85 0.63
CA GLU A 244 -17.76 19.76 1.70
C GLU A 244 -17.63 21.21 1.20
N ASN A 245 -17.38 21.41 -0.10
CA ASN A 245 -17.32 22.71 -0.75
C ASN A 245 -18.69 23.17 -1.28
N ASN A 246 -19.77 22.52 -0.90
CA ASN A 246 -21.14 22.76 -1.39
C ASN A 246 -21.29 22.60 -2.91
N THR A 247 -20.37 21.88 -3.56
CA THR A 247 -20.43 21.56 -4.99
C THR A 247 -21.40 20.40 -5.20
N THR A 248 -22.27 20.51 -6.21
CA THR A 248 -23.17 19.41 -6.57
C THR A 248 -22.39 18.32 -7.27
N ARG A 249 -22.26 17.17 -6.61
CA ARG A 249 -21.62 15.96 -7.12
C ARG A 249 -22.67 14.98 -7.60
N THR A 250 -22.37 14.22 -8.65
CA THR A 250 -23.26 13.18 -9.17
C THR A 250 -22.56 11.82 -9.14
N THR A 251 -23.11 10.89 -8.37
CA THR A 251 -22.62 9.50 -8.34
C THR A 251 -23.63 8.61 -9.05
N PHE A 252 -23.14 7.70 -9.89
CA PHE A 252 -23.97 6.85 -10.73
C PHE A 252 -23.46 5.41 -10.78
N GLY A 253 -24.32 4.47 -11.19
CA GLY A 253 -23.97 3.07 -11.30
C GLY A 253 -25.03 2.20 -11.99
N HIS A 254 -24.69 0.93 -12.19
CA HIS A 254 -25.45 -0.01 -13.01
C HIS A 254 -26.78 -0.46 -12.40
N THR A 255 -26.89 -0.51 -11.08
CA THR A 255 -28.09 -0.99 -10.37
C THR A 255 -28.48 -0.02 -9.29
N GLY A 256 -29.74 0.03 -8.87
CA GLY A 256 -30.21 0.91 -7.79
C GLY A 256 -29.43 0.82 -6.46
N MET A 257 -28.67 -0.24 -6.22
CA MET A 257 -27.77 -0.40 -5.05
C MET A 257 -26.29 -0.33 -5.45
N PHE A 258 -25.92 0.67 -6.25
CA PHE A 258 -24.53 0.89 -6.66
C PHE A 258 -23.64 1.28 -5.47
N ARG A 259 -22.32 1.15 -5.67
CA ARG A 259 -21.31 1.52 -4.66
C ARG A 259 -21.22 3.04 -4.61
N LEU A 260 -21.09 3.59 -3.41
CA LEU A 260 -20.91 5.03 -3.22
C LEU A 260 -19.46 5.35 -2.93
N PRO A 261 -18.89 6.43 -3.47
CA PRO A 261 -17.60 6.93 -3.01
C PRO A 261 -17.74 7.43 -1.58
N TYR A 262 -16.66 7.34 -0.79
CA TYR A 262 -16.55 8.15 0.43
C TYR A 262 -16.49 9.65 0.04
N ARG A 263 -16.91 10.53 0.96
CA ARG A 263 -16.86 11.99 0.86
C ARG A 263 -15.42 12.49 0.83
N ARG A 264 -14.55 11.86 1.64
CA ARG A 264 -13.13 12.22 1.74
C ARG A 264 -12.23 11.26 0.96
N THR A 265 -11.15 11.79 0.42
CA THR A 265 -10.05 11.05 -0.19
C THR A 265 -9.12 10.47 0.90
N ILE A 266 -8.24 9.55 0.52
CA ILE A 266 -7.20 9.04 1.43
C ILE A 266 -6.29 10.18 1.92
N GLY A 267 -5.94 11.14 1.06
CA GLY A 267 -5.09 12.29 1.38
C GLY A 267 -5.65 13.22 2.45
N GLU A 268 -6.96 13.37 2.53
CA GLU A 268 -7.64 14.17 3.56
C GLU A 268 -7.51 13.55 4.97
N HIS A 269 -7.13 12.27 5.08
CA HIS A 269 -6.81 11.62 6.36
C HIS A 269 -5.32 11.70 6.74
N ILE A 270 -4.52 12.44 5.96
CA ILE A 270 -3.10 12.67 6.21
C ILE A 270 -2.91 14.15 6.58
N PRO A 271 -2.27 14.49 7.72
CA PRO A 271 -1.98 15.86 8.09
C PRO A 271 -1.23 16.62 7.00
N ASP A 272 -1.59 17.88 6.77
CA ASP A 272 -1.03 18.68 5.68
C ASP A 272 0.48 18.86 5.76
N VAL A 273 1.03 18.98 6.98
CA VAL A 273 2.48 19.05 7.19
C VAL A 273 3.22 17.83 6.62
N LEU A 274 2.60 16.65 6.59
CA LEU A 274 3.20 15.42 6.04
C LEU A 274 3.04 15.31 4.52
N LYS A 275 2.23 16.17 3.91
CA LYS A 275 1.98 16.22 2.45
C LYS A 275 2.64 17.41 1.79
N ASP A 276 3.16 18.36 2.56
CA ASP A 276 3.70 19.60 2.01
C ASP A 276 4.89 19.30 1.09
N LYS A 277 4.66 19.50 -0.21
CA LYS A 277 5.67 19.30 -1.23
C LYS A 277 6.79 20.33 -1.11
N LYS A 278 6.57 21.50 -0.51
CA LYS A 278 7.59 22.56 -0.38
C LYS A 278 8.65 22.21 0.66
N VAL A 279 8.27 21.44 1.68
CA VAL A 279 9.17 20.93 2.71
C VAL A 279 10.07 19.85 2.10
N LEU A 280 11.37 19.94 2.35
CA LEU A 280 12.33 18.88 2.04
C LEU A 280 12.67 18.10 3.30
N ASP A 281 12.43 16.79 3.28
CA ASP A 281 12.87 15.88 4.34
C ASP A 281 14.15 15.12 3.96
N ILE A 282 14.77 14.47 4.95
CA ILE A 282 16.05 13.75 4.79
C ILE A 282 15.94 12.63 3.75
N ALA A 283 14.83 11.88 3.73
CA ALA A 283 14.65 10.78 2.78
C ALA A 283 14.55 11.29 1.34
N GLU A 284 13.81 12.36 1.10
CA GLU A 284 13.71 13.00 -0.20
C GLU A 284 15.04 13.64 -0.62
N ALA A 285 15.79 14.24 0.31
CA ALA A 285 17.10 14.82 0.03
C ALA A 285 18.12 13.77 -0.45
N ILE A 286 18.12 12.58 0.16
CA ILE A 286 19.03 11.47 -0.20
C ILE A 286 18.58 10.79 -1.49
N PHE A 287 17.30 10.42 -1.58
CA PHE A 287 16.80 9.56 -2.66
C PHE A 287 16.23 10.32 -3.87
N GLY A 288 16.09 11.64 -3.77
CA GLY A 288 15.47 12.49 -4.79
C GLY A 288 13.95 12.39 -4.83
N ASN A 289 13.35 13.15 -5.73
CA ASN A 289 11.93 13.06 -6.09
C ASN A 289 11.74 13.13 -7.61
N GLU A 290 10.57 12.72 -8.08
CA GLU A 290 10.28 12.59 -9.52
C GLU A 290 10.19 13.92 -10.27
N THR A 291 10.15 15.06 -9.57
CA THR A 291 9.75 16.34 -10.15
C THR A 291 10.78 17.47 -10.06
N ARG A 292 11.74 17.40 -9.11
CA ARG A 292 12.63 18.52 -8.78
C ARG A 292 14.10 18.18 -8.89
N PHE A 293 14.54 17.02 -8.40
CA PHE A 293 15.97 16.65 -8.39
C PHE A 293 16.19 15.14 -8.26
N SER A 294 17.29 14.66 -8.82
CA SER A 294 17.73 13.27 -8.75
C SER A 294 18.27 12.90 -7.36
N GLY A 295 18.21 11.62 -7.00
CA GLY A 295 18.85 11.14 -5.77
C GLY A 295 20.37 11.20 -5.84
N ARG A 296 21.02 11.32 -4.69
CA ARG A 296 22.49 11.31 -4.52
C ARG A 296 23.04 9.94 -4.14
N ILE A 297 22.20 8.90 -4.24
CA ILE A 297 22.59 7.52 -3.98
C ILE A 297 22.26 6.60 -5.14
N PHE A 298 23.13 5.61 -5.33
CA PHE A 298 23.04 4.60 -6.36
C PHE A 298 23.13 3.23 -5.71
N VAL A 299 22.01 2.52 -5.70
CA VAL A 299 21.92 1.18 -5.12
C VAL A 299 22.15 0.17 -6.24
N GLU A 300 23.25 -0.58 -6.14
CA GLU A 300 23.61 -1.63 -7.10
C GLU A 300 22.82 -2.92 -6.82
N ASP A 301 22.76 -3.79 -7.82
CA ASP A 301 22.24 -5.14 -7.61
C ASP A 301 23.16 -5.91 -6.64
N SER A 302 22.56 -6.73 -5.78
CA SER A 302 23.33 -7.60 -4.88
C SER A 302 23.40 -9.01 -5.45
N PHE A 303 24.61 -9.52 -5.72
CA PHE A 303 24.82 -10.80 -6.39
C PHE A 303 24.98 -11.93 -5.38
N CYS A 304 24.42 -13.10 -5.70
CA CYS A 304 24.63 -14.29 -4.87
C CYS A 304 26.07 -14.80 -5.00
N HIS A 305 26.67 -15.18 -3.86
CA HIS A 305 28.02 -15.77 -3.83
C HIS A 305 28.06 -17.16 -4.48
N ASN A 306 27.04 -17.98 -4.24
CA ASN A 306 26.91 -19.28 -4.87
C ASN A 306 26.26 -19.10 -6.25
N SER A 307 26.80 -19.74 -7.28
CA SER A 307 26.25 -19.75 -8.63
C SER A 307 25.42 -21.01 -8.94
N ASN A 308 25.50 -22.04 -8.10
CA ASN A 308 24.76 -23.28 -8.29
C ASN A 308 23.28 -23.13 -7.90
N LYS A 309 22.43 -22.89 -8.91
CA LYS A 309 20.98 -22.70 -8.73
C LYS A 309 20.31 -23.85 -7.98
N SER A 310 20.77 -25.10 -8.14
CA SER A 310 20.17 -26.26 -7.45
C SER A 310 20.37 -26.24 -5.93
N GLU A 311 21.50 -25.70 -5.46
CA GLU A 311 21.84 -25.55 -4.03
C GLU A 311 21.20 -24.30 -3.40
N ILE A 312 20.82 -23.31 -4.21
CA ILE A 312 20.28 -22.03 -3.73
C ILE A 312 18.76 -22.00 -3.78
N LEU A 313 18.14 -22.58 -4.81
CA LEU A 313 16.70 -22.52 -5.03
C LEU A 313 15.98 -23.70 -4.38
N ILE A 314 14.90 -23.41 -3.65
CA ILE A 314 14.06 -24.45 -3.01
C ILE A 314 13.39 -25.36 -4.04
N GLY A 315 13.13 -24.85 -5.24
CA GLY A 315 12.29 -25.48 -6.25
C GLY A 315 10.94 -24.78 -6.35
N GLU A 316 10.28 -24.96 -7.49
CA GLU A 316 8.97 -24.35 -7.74
C GLU A 316 7.91 -24.86 -6.76
N THR A 317 7.11 -23.93 -6.22
CA THR A 317 6.05 -24.24 -5.26
C THR A 317 5.00 -23.14 -5.24
N HIS A 318 3.84 -23.46 -4.67
CA HIS A 318 2.80 -22.48 -4.36
C HIS A 318 2.90 -22.05 -2.88
N PRO A 319 3.04 -20.75 -2.58
CA PRO A 319 2.80 -20.22 -1.26
C PRO A 319 1.29 -20.14 -1.02
N LYS A 320 0.88 -20.01 0.25
CA LYS A 320 -0.49 -19.59 0.60
C LYS A 320 -0.84 -18.28 -0.13
N ILE A 321 -2.13 -18.01 -0.29
CA ILE A 321 -2.62 -16.82 -1.03
C ILE A 321 -1.98 -15.53 -0.49
N LEU A 322 -1.23 -14.84 -1.37
CA LEU A 322 -0.60 -13.55 -1.09
C LEU A 322 -1.62 -12.41 -1.25
N SER A 323 -2.59 -12.36 -0.34
CA SER A 323 -3.59 -11.30 -0.29
C SER A 323 -3.47 -10.45 0.98
N GLY A 324 -3.96 -9.22 0.90
CA GLY A 324 -4.05 -8.31 2.04
C GLY A 324 -5.46 -7.75 2.19
N PRO A 325 -5.79 -7.20 3.38
CA PRO A 325 -7.04 -6.47 3.56
C PRO A 325 -7.11 -5.33 2.54
N LYS A 326 -8.30 -5.11 1.96
CA LYS A 326 -8.53 -3.98 1.06
C LYS A 326 -8.49 -2.67 1.86
N PRO A 327 -8.13 -1.51 1.28
CA PRO A 327 -8.15 -0.22 1.98
C PRO A 327 -9.50 0.12 2.64
N THR A 328 -10.61 -0.42 2.12
CA THR A 328 -11.96 -0.32 2.72
C THR A 328 -12.09 -1.03 4.07
N THR A 329 -11.09 -1.79 4.50
CA THR A 329 -10.93 -2.36 5.85
C THR A 329 -10.43 -1.27 6.79
N PHE A 330 -11.18 -0.17 6.88
CA PHE A 330 -10.74 1.09 7.48
C PHE A 330 -10.21 0.92 8.91
N GLN A 331 -10.70 -0.04 9.68
CA GLN A 331 -10.25 -0.27 11.06
C GLN A 331 -8.80 -0.75 11.17
N HIS A 332 -8.23 -1.29 10.08
CA HIS A 332 -6.82 -1.67 10.02
C HIS A 332 -5.92 -0.51 9.55
N TYR A 333 -6.48 0.48 8.84
CA TYR A 333 -5.73 1.54 8.16
C TYR A 333 -5.88 2.92 8.81
N LEU A 334 -6.98 3.17 9.53
CA LEU A 334 -7.25 4.38 10.29
C LEU A 334 -7.04 4.13 11.79
N THR A 335 -6.54 5.13 12.50
CA THR A 335 -6.34 5.08 13.95
C THR A 335 -7.69 4.97 14.68
N GLN A 336 -7.92 3.85 15.37
CA GLN A 336 -9.16 3.64 16.13
C GLN A 336 -8.98 4.06 17.59
N ILE A 337 -10.07 4.52 18.20
CA ILE A 337 -10.14 4.90 19.62
C ILE A 337 -11.07 3.97 20.43
N SER A 338 -11.81 3.10 19.75
CA SER A 338 -12.78 2.17 20.33
C SER A 338 -12.72 0.87 19.52
N GLU A 339 -13.00 -0.25 20.17
CA GLU A 339 -13.19 -1.55 19.53
C GLU A 339 -14.67 -1.86 19.27
N ASP A 340 -15.59 -1.01 19.74
CA ASP A 340 -17.00 -1.14 19.39
C ASP A 340 -17.19 -0.86 17.90
N VAL A 341 -17.67 -1.87 17.18
CA VAL A 341 -18.01 -1.84 15.75
C VAL A 341 -18.87 -0.63 15.37
N ARG A 342 -19.72 -0.12 16.28
CA ARG A 342 -20.59 1.04 16.06
C ARG A 342 -19.88 2.39 16.15
N GLU A 343 -18.72 2.41 16.79
CA GLU A 343 -17.91 3.61 17.06
C GLU A 343 -16.63 3.67 16.23
N LEU A 344 -16.38 2.65 15.40
CA LEU A 344 -15.19 2.61 14.53
C LEU A 344 -15.17 3.80 13.56
N LYS A 345 -14.03 4.49 13.52
CA LYS A 345 -13.78 5.59 12.59
C LYS A 345 -13.55 5.05 11.18
N HIS A 346 -14.18 5.68 10.19
CA HIS A 346 -14.06 5.37 8.76
C HIS A 346 -13.78 6.63 7.93
N TYR A 347 -13.71 6.48 6.60
CA TYR A 347 -13.36 7.55 5.66
C TYR A 347 -14.46 8.62 5.44
N ASN A 348 -15.53 8.61 6.24
CA ASN A 348 -16.62 9.61 6.22
C ASN A 348 -16.90 10.07 7.65
N PRO A 349 -16.04 10.88 8.27
CA PRO A 349 -16.35 11.39 9.59
C PRO A 349 -17.56 12.35 9.51
N ASP A 350 -18.41 12.36 10.54
CA ASP A 350 -19.55 13.31 10.61
C ASP A 350 -19.10 14.77 10.83
N SER A 351 -17.87 14.96 11.30
CA SER A 351 -17.27 16.27 11.60
C SER A 351 -15.74 16.20 11.54
N GLU A 352 -15.08 17.34 11.43
CA GLU A 352 -13.61 17.43 11.44
C GLU A 352 -12.99 16.82 12.71
N GLU A 353 -13.64 16.99 13.87
CA GLU A 353 -13.21 16.41 15.14
C GLU A 353 -13.20 14.87 15.13
N LYS A 354 -14.06 14.26 14.33
CA LYS A 354 -14.12 12.80 14.16
C LYS A 354 -13.14 12.29 13.10
N LEU A 355 -12.42 13.18 12.40
CA LEU A 355 -11.41 12.78 11.43
C LEU A 355 -10.40 11.83 12.08
N SER A 356 -10.07 10.78 11.35
CA SER A 356 -9.09 9.78 11.78
C SER A 356 -7.86 9.84 10.91
N ALA A 357 -6.70 9.97 11.54
CA ALA A 357 -5.43 9.85 10.87
C ALA A 357 -5.18 8.41 10.37
N ILE A 358 -4.56 8.29 9.20
CA ILE A 358 -3.97 7.02 8.73
C ILE A 358 -2.96 6.51 9.78
N ARG A 359 -2.89 5.19 9.99
CA ARG A 359 -2.02 4.58 11.02
C ARG A 359 -0.53 4.72 10.72
N GLY A 360 -0.16 4.78 9.43
CA GLY A 360 1.20 5.02 8.96
C GLY A 360 1.68 3.95 7.98
N ASN A 361 2.94 3.55 8.12
CA ASN A 361 3.61 2.64 7.18
C ASN A 361 3.24 1.17 7.41
N LYS A 362 3.01 0.45 6.30
CA LYS A 362 2.69 -0.98 6.32
C LYS A 362 3.95 -1.82 6.49
N LEU A 363 4.04 -2.51 7.62
CA LEU A 363 5.10 -3.47 7.95
C LEU A 363 4.53 -4.88 8.16
N TYR A 364 5.39 -5.89 8.10
CA TYR A 364 5.01 -7.29 8.27
C TYR A 364 5.85 -7.91 9.39
N TRP A 365 5.19 -8.70 10.26
CA TRP A 365 5.89 -9.45 11.29
C TRP A 365 6.87 -10.46 10.69
N HIS A 366 7.99 -10.62 11.37
CA HIS A 366 8.86 -11.76 11.17
C HIS A 366 8.15 -13.06 11.59
N LYS A 367 8.39 -14.14 10.84
CA LYS A 367 7.83 -15.47 11.12
C LYS A 367 8.90 -16.53 10.91
N ALA A 368 8.89 -17.56 11.74
CA ALA A 368 9.76 -18.72 11.56
C ALA A 368 9.29 -19.57 10.37
N GLU A 369 10.21 -20.26 9.71
CA GLU A 369 9.88 -21.14 8.58
C GLU A 369 8.92 -22.28 9.00
N SER A 370 9.03 -22.74 10.25
CA SER A 370 8.15 -23.72 10.88
C SER A 370 6.68 -23.29 10.95
N GLU A 371 6.37 -22.01 10.78
CA GLU A 371 4.99 -21.53 10.81
C GLU A 371 4.21 -21.88 9.54
N GLY A 372 4.89 -22.30 8.47
CA GLY A 372 4.33 -22.89 7.25
C GLY A 372 3.78 -21.86 6.28
N TRP A 373 4.58 -21.51 5.27
CA TRP A 373 4.22 -20.54 4.23
C TRP A 373 3.70 -21.18 2.93
N LYS A 374 4.02 -22.44 2.68
CA LYS A 374 3.60 -23.21 1.49
C LYS A 374 2.12 -23.54 1.56
N GLU A 375 1.47 -23.59 0.40
CA GLU A 375 0.13 -24.16 0.26
C GLU A 375 0.22 -25.68 0.38
N THR A 376 -0.69 -26.27 1.15
CA THR A 376 -0.72 -27.71 1.41
C THR A 376 -1.79 -28.43 0.61
N ASN A 377 -2.81 -27.70 0.15
CA ASN A 377 -3.86 -28.26 -0.70
C ASN A 377 -3.41 -28.32 -2.16
N GLN A 378 -4.02 -29.21 -2.95
CA GLN A 378 -3.82 -29.21 -4.39
C GLN A 378 -4.35 -27.91 -4.99
N VAL A 379 -3.48 -27.20 -5.69
CA VAL A 379 -3.81 -25.98 -6.43
C VAL A 379 -4.16 -26.39 -7.86
N SER A 380 -5.38 -26.05 -8.31
CA SER A 380 -5.80 -26.28 -9.69
C SER A 380 -5.01 -25.37 -10.65
N GLU A 381 -4.73 -25.84 -11.88
CA GLU A 381 -4.11 -25.02 -12.92
C GLU A 381 -4.94 -23.79 -13.30
N SER A 382 -6.27 -23.85 -13.10
CA SER A 382 -7.17 -22.71 -13.35
C SER A 382 -7.18 -21.66 -12.22
N ASP A 383 -6.47 -21.92 -11.11
CA ASP A 383 -6.44 -21.04 -9.94
C ASP A 383 -5.57 -19.80 -10.19
N LYS A 384 -6.23 -18.67 -10.40
CA LYS A 384 -5.57 -17.37 -10.61
C LYS A 384 -5.17 -16.66 -9.32
N GLN A 385 -5.55 -17.18 -8.15
CA GLN A 385 -5.25 -16.56 -6.85
C GLN A 385 -3.90 -17.00 -6.31
N HIS A 386 -3.53 -18.26 -6.54
CA HIS A 386 -2.23 -18.79 -6.13
C HIS A 386 -1.13 -18.32 -7.09
N THR A 387 -0.02 -17.90 -6.53
CA THR A 387 1.15 -17.48 -7.31
C THR A 387 2.20 -18.57 -7.27
N LYS A 388 2.69 -19.06 -8.40
CA LYS A 388 3.84 -19.99 -8.44
C LYS A 388 5.14 -19.22 -8.19
N ILE A 389 6.01 -19.72 -7.30
CA ILE A 389 7.30 -19.09 -6.97
C ILE A 389 8.42 -20.11 -6.85
N ASN A 390 9.66 -19.69 -7.09
CA ASN A 390 10.89 -20.45 -6.83
C ASN A 390 11.83 -19.64 -5.92
N PRO A 391 11.66 -19.69 -4.59
CA PRO A 391 12.41 -18.87 -3.65
C PRO A 391 13.85 -19.38 -3.45
N VAL A 392 14.74 -18.46 -3.10
CA VAL A 392 16.07 -18.82 -2.58
C VAL A 392 15.94 -19.33 -1.14
N ARG A 393 16.82 -20.26 -0.76
CA ARG A 393 16.91 -20.86 0.56
C ARG A 393 17.29 -19.82 1.62
N LYS A 394 17.05 -20.18 2.88
CA LYS A 394 17.73 -19.53 4.01
C LYS A 394 19.24 -19.74 3.92
N ASP A 395 20.00 -18.95 4.68
CA ASP A 395 21.45 -19.00 4.77
C ASP A 395 22.16 -18.71 3.43
N THR A 396 21.46 -18.08 2.48
CA THR A 396 22.02 -17.64 1.20
C THR A 396 22.60 -16.22 1.37
N ILE A 397 23.83 -16.04 0.89
CA ILE A 397 24.57 -14.79 1.01
C ILE A 397 24.58 -14.04 -0.32
N PHE A 398 24.28 -12.76 -0.27
CA PHE A 398 24.37 -11.81 -1.37
C PHE A 398 25.27 -10.66 -0.98
N THR A 399 26.04 -10.15 -1.94
CA THR A 399 26.86 -8.95 -1.76
C THR A 399 26.52 -7.88 -2.78
N GLY A 400 26.44 -6.64 -2.31
CA GLY A 400 26.09 -5.49 -3.12
C GLY A 400 26.73 -4.22 -2.59
N ARG A 401 26.45 -3.09 -3.24
CA ARG A 401 27.00 -1.79 -2.84
C ARG A 401 25.97 -0.68 -2.99
N ILE A 402 26.07 0.31 -2.12
CA ILE A 402 25.37 1.59 -2.25
C ILE A 402 26.44 2.66 -2.43
N ARG A 403 26.53 3.26 -3.62
CA ARG A 403 27.38 4.43 -3.83
C ARG A 403 26.61 5.69 -3.48
N PHE A 404 27.32 6.69 -2.96
CA PHE A 404 26.72 7.96 -2.60
C PHE A 404 27.67 9.11 -2.86
N ASP A 405 27.11 10.26 -3.25
CA ASP A 405 27.86 11.46 -3.58
C ASP A 405 27.34 12.66 -2.78
N ASN A 406 28.26 13.50 -2.31
CA ASN A 406 27.99 14.75 -1.60
C ASN A 406 26.92 14.67 -0.49
N LEU A 407 26.94 13.64 0.37
CA LEU A 407 26.06 13.56 1.54
C LEU A 407 26.61 14.38 2.72
N SER A 408 25.76 14.94 3.58
CA SER A 408 26.20 15.38 4.91
C SER A 408 26.40 14.19 5.85
N ASP A 409 27.03 14.47 6.98
CA ASP A 409 27.10 13.58 8.13
C ASP A 409 25.72 13.06 8.57
N VAL A 410 24.71 13.93 8.58
CA VAL A 410 23.33 13.60 8.96
C VAL A 410 22.71 12.63 7.96
N GLU A 411 22.90 12.88 6.67
CA GLU A 411 22.35 12.05 5.59
C GLU A 411 23.01 10.67 5.53
N LEU A 412 24.34 10.61 5.67
CA LEU A 412 25.08 9.36 5.76
C LEU A 412 24.70 8.59 7.03
N GLY A 413 24.56 9.30 8.15
CA GLY A 413 24.08 8.74 9.42
C GLY A 413 22.69 8.13 9.32
N ALA A 414 21.78 8.76 8.57
CA ALA A 414 20.43 8.22 8.32
C ALA A 414 20.47 6.89 7.55
N LEU A 415 21.32 6.79 6.51
CA LEU A 415 21.52 5.55 5.76
C LEU A 415 22.09 4.45 6.64
N LEU A 416 23.15 4.75 7.39
CA LEU A 416 23.81 3.80 8.28
C LEU A 416 22.86 3.35 9.39
N PHE A 417 22.08 4.26 10.00
CA PHE A 417 21.09 3.92 11.02
C PHE A 417 19.99 2.99 10.50
N ALA A 418 19.56 3.17 9.23
CA ALA A 418 18.57 2.30 8.61
C ALA A 418 19.13 0.92 8.19
N LEU A 419 20.44 0.82 7.91
CA LEU A 419 21.12 -0.41 7.52
C LEU A 419 21.62 -1.22 8.72
N ASP A 420 22.22 -0.56 9.71
CA ASP A 420 22.78 -1.14 10.92
C ASP A 420 21.73 -1.14 12.04
N LEU A 421 20.86 -2.15 12.02
CA LEU A 421 19.78 -2.29 13.00
C LEU A 421 20.29 -2.78 14.37
N PRO A 422 19.56 -2.48 15.46
CA PRO A 422 19.87 -3.02 16.78
C PRO A 422 20.01 -4.55 16.79
N LYS A 423 20.81 -5.07 17.71
CA LYS A 423 20.96 -6.52 17.92
C LYS A 423 19.58 -7.20 18.03
N GLY A 424 19.44 -8.31 17.31
CA GLY A 424 18.21 -9.12 17.26
C GLY A 424 17.17 -8.62 16.25
N CYS A 425 17.34 -7.44 15.65
CA CYS A 425 16.48 -6.94 14.59
C CYS A 425 16.96 -7.36 13.20
N LEU A 426 16.01 -7.56 12.27
CA LEU A 426 16.26 -7.90 10.87
C LEU A 426 15.46 -7.01 9.93
N HIS A 427 15.88 -6.97 8.65
CA HIS A 427 15.11 -6.30 7.59
C HIS A 427 14.15 -7.28 6.91
N LYS A 428 13.20 -6.74 6.15
CA LYS A 428 12.21 -7.52 5.41
C LYS A 428 12.06 -7.06 3.96
N ILE A 429 12.30 -7.96 3.01
CA ILE A 429 12.30 -7.66 1.56
C ILE A 429 11.56 -8.75 0.75
N GLY A 430 11.19 -8.43 -0.49
CA GLY A 430 10.58 -9.38 -1.42
C GLY A 430 9.05 -9.44 -1.38
N MET A 431 8.47 -10.33 -2.17
CA MET A 431 7.00 -10.42 -2.33
C MET A 431 6.33 -11.27 -1.25
N GLY A 432 7.03 -12.28 -0.73
CA GLY A 432 6.50 -13.20 0.28
C GLY A 432 6.49 -12.68 1.72
N LYS A 433 6.72 -11.37 1.94
CA LYS A 433 6.77 -10.74 3.28
C LYS A 433 5.55 -11.08 4.16
N PRO A 434 4.30 -11.06 3.66
CA PRO A 434 3.15 -11.43 4.47
C PRO A 434 3.26 -12.84 5.06
N LEU A 435 3.83 -13.77 4.32
CA LEU A 435 3.93 -15.17 4.73
C LEU A 435 5.22 -15.47 5.53
N GLY A 436 6.00 -14.46 5.89
CA GLY A 436 7.24 -14.63 6.64
C GLY A 436 8.50 -14.71 5.80
N LEU A 437 8.41 -14.83 4.47
CA LEU A 437 9.57 -14.88 3.59
C LEU A 437 10.35 -13.55 3.58
N GLY A 438 11.64 -13.64 3.27
CA GLY A 438 12.54 -12.50 3.04
C GLY A 438 12.89 -11.72 4.30
N SER A 439 13.03 -12.39 5.45
CA SER A 439 13.75 -11.82 6.59
C SER A 439 15.24 -11.92 6.29
N ILE A 440 15.96 -10.80 6.34
CA ILE A 440 17.38 -10.73 5.98
C ILE A 440 18.18 -10.00 7.06
N LYS A 441 19.43 -10.41 7.24
CA LYS A 441 20.43 -9.66 8.02
C LYS A 441 21.31 -8.91 7.05
N ILE A 442 21.52 -7.63 7.30
CA ILE A 442 22.42 -6.78 6.53
C ILE A 442 23.59 -6.42 7.45
N THR A 443 24.80 -6.53 6.94
CA THR A 443 26.02 -6.05 7.59
C THR A 443 26.67 -5.02 6.65
N PRO A 444 26.56 -3.72 6.96
CA PRO A 444 27.16 -2.67 6.15
C PRO A 444 28.64 -2.48 6.50
N THR A 445 29.45 -2.18 5.48
CA THR A 445 30.84 -1.73 5.62
C THR A 445 30.98 -0.38 4.92
N LEU A 446 31.40 0.66 5.65
CA LEU A 446 31.49 2.03 5.11
C LEU A 446 32.85 2.26 4.47
N HIS A 447 32.88 2.75 3.24
CA HIS A 447 34.12 3.15 2.56
C HIS A 447 34.03 4.60 2.12
N LEU A 448 34.90 5.46 2.67
CA LEU A 448 34.96 6.87 2.34
C LEU A 448 35.99 7.14 1.24
N SER A 449 35.62 7.91 0.22
CA SER A 449 36.51 8.26 -0.89
C SER A 449 37.50 9.35 -0.47
N ASP A 450 38.79 9.10 -0.70
CA ASP A 450 39.86 10.08 -0.59
C ASP A 450 40.26 10.50 -2.01
N ARG A 451 39.68 11.60 -2.49
CA ARG A 451 39.79 11.99 -3.89
C ARG A 451 41.20 12.42 -4.28
N GLU A 452 41.92 13.09 -3.39
CA GLU A 452 43.30 13.48 -3.67
C GLU A 452 44.14 12.23 -3.91
N LYS A 453 44.00 11.22 -3.06
CA LYS A 453 44.67 9.93 -3.28
C LYS A 453 44.16 9.20 -4.52
N ARG A 454 42.85 9.19 -4.77
CA ARG A 454 42.26 8.54 -5.96
C ARG A 454 42.82 9.06 -7.28
N TYR A 455 43.02 10.37 -7.39
CA TYR A 455 43.55 10.99 -8.61
C TYR A 455 45.08 11.02 -8.67
N THR A 456 45.77 10.73 -7.58
CA THR A 456 47.24 10.66 -7.53
C THR A 456 47.77 9.21 -7.59
N ASP A 457 46.96 8.22 -7.22
CA ASP A 457 47.28 6.80 -7.28
C ASP A 457 46.06 5.98 -7.74
N LEU A 458 46.24 5.26 -8.85
CA LEU A 458 45.24 4.40 -9.48
C LEU A 458 44.71 3.31 -8.53
N PHE A 459 45.53 2.86 -7.57
CA PHE A 459 45.20 1.80 -6.63
C PHE A 459 44.83 2.30 -5.23
N ALA A 460 44.85 3.61 -4.99
CA ALA A 460 44.59 4.20 -3.68
C ALA A 460 43.26 3.74 -3.05
N GLU A 461 42.22 3.61 -3.87
CA GLU A 461 40.89 3.18 -3.41
C GLU A 461 40.58 1.70 -3.74
N TRP A 462 41.51 1.00 -4.40
CA TRP A 462 41.30 -0.33 -4.99
C TRP A 462 42.25 -1.39 -4.40
N SER A 463 43.17 -1.00 -3.51
CA SER A 463 44.09 -1.88 -2.80
C SER A 463 43.47 -2.49 -1.52
N GLU A 464 43.99 -3.63 -1.07
CA GLU A 464 43.51 -4.29 0.17
C GLU A 464 43.70 -3.42 1.42
N ASN A 465 44.75 -2.58 1.45
CA ASN A 465 45.01 -1.64 2.55
C ASN A 465 43.94 -0.54 2.72
N PHE A 466 43.18 -0.24 1.66
CA PHE A 466 42.05 0.71 1.73
C PHE A 466 40.83 0.13 2.48
N LYS A 467 40.75 -1.20 2.61
CA LYS A 467 39.69 -1.86 3.40
C LYS A 467 39.92 -1.71 4.91
N GLU A 468 41.16 -1.72 5.38
CA GLU A 468 41.48 -1.68 6.82
C GLU A 468 41.22 -0.32 7.49
N LEU A 469 41.30 0.80 6.75
CA LEU A 469 41.01 2.15 7.28
C LEU A 469 39.50 2.45 7.48
N ASN A 470 38.63 1.56 7.01
CA ASN A 470 37.21 1.79 6.77
C ASN A 470 36.28 0.83 7.56
N GLU A 471 36.84 0.00 8.45
CA GLU A 471 36.12 -1.00 9.24
C GLU A 471 35.94 -0.63 10.74
N ASP A 472 36.25 0.61 11.14
CA ASP A 472 36.03 1.02 12.53
C ASP A 472 34.54 1.28 12.82
N ASN A 473 33.94 0.41 13.65
CA ASN A 473 32.59 0.57 14.16
C ASN A 473 32.37 1.93 14.87
N ASN A 474 33.42 2.54 15.41
CA ASN A 474 33.33 3.87 16.03
C ASN A 474 32.89 4.93 15.00
N THR A 475 33.45 4.91 13.78
CA THR A 475 33.11 5.87 12.73
C THR A 475 31.64 5.77 12.29
N ILE A 476 31.10 4.55 12.17
CA ILE A 476 29.66 4.36 11.87
C ILE A 476 28.78 4.92 12.99
N ASN A 477 29.16 4.67 14.26
CA ASN A 477 28.43 5.19 15.41
C ASN A 477 28.44 6.71 15.48
N ASP A 478 29.53 7.37 15.10
CA ASP A 478 29.63 8.83 15.06
C ASP A 478 28.62 9.43 14.07
N PHE A 479 28.53 8.89 12.85
CA PHE A 479 27.52 9.34 11.88
C PHE A 479 26.09 9.09 12.38
N LYS A 480 25.82 7.93 12.97
CA LYS A 480 24.50 7.65 13.57
C LYS A 480 24.17 8.61 14.71
N ASN A 481 25.15 8.99 15.54
CA ASN A 481 24.97 9.97 16.61
C ASN A 481 24.64 11.35 16.04
N LYS A 482 25.39 11.85 15.04
CA LYS A 482 25.09 13.13 14.36
C LYS A 482 23.69 13.15 13.76
N PHE A 483 23.27 12.05 13.11
CA PHE A 483 21.90 11.90 12.61
C PHE A 483 20.86 11.95 13.73
N ALA A 484 21.06 11.16 14.79
CA ALA A 484 20.12 11.09 15.90
C ALA A 484 20.00 12.41 16.67
N GLU A 485 21.12 13.08 16.93
CA GLU A 485 21.16 14.39 17.54
C GLU A 485 20.37 15.41 16.71
N TYR A 486 20.58 15.42 15.39
CA TYR A 486 19.86 16.32 14.49
C TYR A 486 18.34 16.07 14.51
N VAL A 487 17.91 14.81 14.44
CA VAL A 487 16.49 14.43 14.51
C VAL A 487 15.89 14.81 15.86
N LEU A 488 16.54 14.44 16.97
CA LEU A 488 16.02 14.65 18.32
C LEU A 488 15.99 16.12 18.72
N LYS A 489 16.96 16.95 18.30
CA LYS A 489 16.88 18.40 18.46
C LYS A 489 15.66 19.00 17.77
N GLN A 490 15.34 18.54 16.55
CA GLN A 490 14.14 19.00 15.85
C GLN A 490 12.84 18.51 16.51
N LEU A 491 12.83 17.34 17.15
CA LEU A 491 11.63 16.81 17.79
C LEU A 491 11.41 17.38 19.20
N ASN A 492 12.46 17.41 20.01
CA ASN A 492 12.40 17.59 21.46
C ASN A 492 13.11 18.86 21.96
N GLY A 493 13.83 19.58 21.08
CA GLY A 493 14.65 20.74 21.44
C GLY A 493 16.06 20.36 21.89
N ASP A 494 16.86 21.37 22.26
CA ASP A 494 18.26 21.19 22.65
C ASP A 494 18.38 20.48 24.01
N SER A 495 19.29 19.50 24.07
CA SER A 495 19.66 18.73 25.26
C SER A 495 21.16 18.43 25.17
N GLU A 496 21.83 18.28 26.30
CA GLU A 496 23.25 17.95 26.36
C GLU A 496 23.41 16.44 26.06
N GLU A 497 23.80 16.17 24.80
CA GLU A 497 24.20 14.88 24.21
C GLU A 497 23.10 13.83 23.93
N TYR A 498 22.46 13.97 22.77
CA TYR A 498 21.70 12.88 22.17
C TYR A 498 22.60 11.87 21.46
N THR A 499 22.31 10.58 21.65
CA THR A 499 22.94 9.48 20.91
C THR A 499 21.92 8.73 20.06
N PHE A 500 22.40 7.89 19.14
CA PHE A 500 21.51 7.04 18.34
C PHE A 500 20.69 6.05 19.17
N LYS A 501 21.09 5.77 20.42
CA LYS A 501 20.30 4.94 21.34
C LYS A 501 19.03 5.67 21.79
N ASN A 502 19.15 6.96 22.10
CA ASN A 502 18.01 7.80 22.50
C ASN A 502 16.94 7.86 21.40
N LEU A 503 17.34 7.82 20.12
CA LEU A 503 16.38 7.83 19.01
C LEU A 503 15.49 6.57 19.03
N TRP A 504 15.99 5.42 19.48
CA TRP A 504 15.19 4.20 19.63
C TRP A 504 14.18 4.26 20.79
N ASP A 505 14.29 5.24 21.68
CA ASP A 505 13.37 5.43 22.81
C ASP A 505 12.13 6.26 22.42
N GLU A 506 12.13 6.89 21.25
CA GLU A 506 10.96 7.57 20.70
C GLU A 506 9.81 6.59 20.45
N ASP A 507 8.56 7.01 20.73
CA ASP A 507 7.38 6.14 20.64
C ASP A 507 7.23 5.46 19.28
N ARG A 508 7.44 6.20 18.19
CA ARG A 508 7.41 5.66 16.81
C ARG A 508 8.49 4.60 16.60
N MET A 509 9.67 4.84 17.16
CA MET A 509 10.84 3.99 17.00
C MET A 509 10.73 2.70 17.80
N LYS A 510 10.07 2.75 18.98
CA LYS A 510 9.65 1.56 19.72
C LYS A 510 8.73 0.66 18.91
N GLU A 511 7.74 1.22 18.20
CA GLU A 511 6.85 0.44 17.32
C GLU A 511 7.62 -0.18 16.15
N LEU A 512 8.49 0.59 15.50
CA LEU A 512 9.31 0.09 14.40
C LEU A 512 10.23 -1.04 14.89
N LYS A 513 10.98 -0.81 15.97
CA LYS A 513 11.88 -1.80 16.56
C LYS A 513 11.16 -3.10 16.87
N ARG A 514 9.94 -3.00 17.41
CA ARG A 514 9.11 -4.17 17.70
C ARG A 514 8.77 -4.98 16.44
N MET A 515 8.48 -4.32 15.33
CA MET A 515 8.21 -4.99 14.05
C MET A 515 9.46 -5.61 13.41
N LEU A 516 10.64 -5.03 13.67
CA LEU A 516 11.94 -5.51 13.17
C LEU A 516 12.57 -6.61 14.05
N ASP A 517 12.11 -6.77 15.30
CA ASP A 517 12.67 -7.73 16.26
C ASP A 517 12.40 -9.18 15.84
N TRP A 518 13.47 -9.88 15.45
CA TRP A 518 13.44 -11.28 15.05
C TRP A 518 13.62 -12.22 16.24
N GLU A 519 14.56 -11.90 17.14
CA GLU A 519 14.91 -12.73 18.29
C GLU A 519 13.72 -12.88 19.23
N ASN A 520 13.00 -11.78 19.47
CA ASN A 520 11.85 -11.74 20.35
C ASN A 520 10.55 -11.50 19.56
N LYS A 521 10.43 -11.95 18.30
CA LYS A 521 9.15 -11.84 17.57
C LYS A 521 7.97 -12.50 18.33
N PRO A 522 6.73 -11.98 18.22
CA PRO A 522 5.58 -12.60 18.87
C PRO A 522 5.28 -14.00 18.30
N GLY A 523 4.62 -14.83 19.11
CA GLY A 523 4.23 -16.18 18.69
C GLY A 523 3.24 -16.19 17.51
N LYS A 524 3.19 -17.32 16.78
CA LYS A 524 2.34 -17.53 15.60
C LYS A 524 0.87 -17.17 15.84
N ASP A 525 0.31 -17.50 17.00
CA ASP A 525 -1.10 -17.29 17.30
C ASP A 525 -1.47 -15.79 17.39
N LEU A 526 -0.51 -14.95 17.78
CA LEU A 526 -0.67 -13.50 17.90
C LEU A 526 -0.47 -12.76 16.57
N THR A 527 0.19 -13.40 15.60
CA THR A 527 0.57 -12.79 14.31
C THR A 527 0.01 -13.54 13.11
N ARG A 528 -0.90 -14.49 13.33
CA ARG A 528 -1.60 -15.22 12.26
C ARG A 528 -2.44 -14.25 11.44
N TYR A 529 -2.59 -14.59 10.16
CA TYR A 529 -3.52 -13.85 9.31
C TYR A 529 -4.95 -14.24 9.66
N MET A 530 -5.84 -13.25 9.54
CA MET A 530 -7.26 -13.48 9.54
C MET A 530 -7.67 -14.23 8.27
N THR A 531 -8.67 -15.09 8.41
CA THR A 531 -9.18 -15.96 7.36
C THR A 531 -10.60 -15.55 6.96
N ILE A 532 -10.96 -15.86 5.72
CA ILE A 532 -12.33 -15.68 5.20
C ILE A 532 -13.12 -16.99 5.29
N GLN A 533 -12.42 -18.12 5.22
CA GLN A 533 -12.96 -19.46 5.32
C GLN A 533 -12.17 -20.25 6.37
N PRO A 534 -12.82 -21.15 7.15
CA PRO A 534 -14.24 -21.50 7.08
C PRO A 534 -15.19 -20.41 7.63
N GLU A 535 -14.68 -19.52 8.48
CA GLU A 535 -15.42 -18.40 9.04
C GLU A 535 -14.78 -17.07 8.62
N ASN A 536 -15.60 -16.07 8.30
CA ASN A 536 -15.12 -14.76 7.88
C ASN A 536 -14.81 -13.88 9.11
N GLU A 537 -13.57 -13.91 9.56
CA GLU A 537 -13.11 -13.16 10.74
C GLU A 537 -13.19 -11.63 10.53
N PHE A 538 -13.14 -11.15 9.27
CA PHE A 538 -13.25 -9.73 8.96
C PHE A 538 -14.65 -9.16 9.23
N LYS A 539 -15.67 -10.02 9.35
CA LYS A 539 -17.06 -9.62 9.63
C LYS A 539 -17.19 -8.85 10.94
N ASN A 540 -16.36 -9.18 11.93
CA ASN A 540 -16.42 -8.56 13.26
C ASN A 540 -15.60 -7.27 13.36
N ARG A 541 -14.94 -6.85 12.26
CA ARG A 541 -14.11 -5.64 12.18
C ARG A 541 -13.12 -5.49 13.37
N PRO A 542 -12.29 -6.51 13.66
CA PRO A 542 -11.32 -6.40 14.75
C PRO A 542 -10.37 -5.24 14.50
N VAL A 543 -10.06 -4.49 15.55
CA VAL A 543 -9.05 -3.44 15.54
C VAL A 543 -7.69 -4.09 15.76
N LEU A 544 -6.70 -3.70 14.96
CA LEU A 544 -5.35 -4.20 15.15
C LEU A 544 -4.67 -3.43 16.29
N PRO A 545 -4.02 -4.12 17.25
CA PRO A 545 -3.28 -3.46 18.32
C PRO A 545 -2.07 -2.68 17.78
N ARG A 546 -1.42 -1.87 18.63
CA ARG A 546 -0.08 -1.35 18.31
C ARG A 546 0.92 -2.50 18.34
N PRO A 547 1.99 -2.46 17.52
CA PRO A 547 3.04 -3.48 17.58
C PRO A 547 3.54 -3.77 19.00
N THR A 548 3.80 -2.75 19.80
CA THR A 548 4.29 -2.88 21.19
C THR A 548 3.29 -3.54 22.14
N ASP A 549 2.00 -3.47 21.85
CA ASP A 549 0.95 -4.14 22.64
C ASP A 549 0.89 -5.66 22.35
N VAL A 550 1.48 -6.12 21.24
CA VAL A 550 1.56 -7.55 20.89
C VAL A 550 2.67 -8.21 21.71
N LYS A 551 2.30 -8.91 22.79
CA LYS A 551 3.23 -9.50 23.75
C LYS A 551 3.97 -10.74 23.23
N TYR A 552 5.10 -11.06 23.85
CA TYR A 552 5.93 -12.23 23.57
C TYR A 552 5.28 -13.53 24.06
N VAL A 553 5.58 -14.66 23.41
CA VAL A 553 5.42 -15.98 24.03
C VAL A 553 6.81 -16.43 24.47
N THR A 554 7.07 -16.44 25.77
CA THR A 554 8.27 -17.12 26.30
C THR A 554 8.09 -18.61 26.11
N PHE A 555 8.95 -19.22 25.29
CA PHE A 555 9.08 -20.68 25.23
C PHE A 555 9.69 -21.15 26.55
N GLY A 556 8.85 -21.40 27.54
CA GLY A 556 9.26 -21.79 28.89
C GLY A 556 8.32 -21.22 29.95
N MET A 557 7.46 -22.10 30.47
CA MET A 557 6.46 -21.91 31.53
C MET A 557 5.06 -21.50 31.07
N ARG A 558 4.15 -22.48 31.21
CA ARG A 558 2.70 -22.31 31.27
C ARG A 558 2.35 -21.11 32.14
N ARG A 559 1.61 -20.15 31.59
CA ARG A 559 0.53 -19.48 32.31
C ARG A 559 -0.51 -18.96 31.32
N THR A 560 -1.72 -19.44 31.56
CA THR A 560 -3.02 -19.01 31.03
C THR A 560 -3.10 -17.52 30.76
N ALA A 561 -3.44 -17.15 29.52
CA ALA A 561 -3.94 -15.83 29.19
C ALA A 561 -5.27 -15.97 28.45
N ASN A 562 -6.25 -15.27 28.99
CA ASN A 562 -7.66 -15.29 28.64
C ASN A 562 -7.91 -15.06 27.15
N LYS A 563 -8.85 -15.85 26.62
CA LYS A 563 -9.63 -15.51 25.43
C LYS A 563 -10.36 -14.19 25.68
N ILE A 564 -10.17 -13.21 24.80
CA ILE A 564 -11.20 -12.25 24.41
C ILE A 564 -11.23 -12.27 22.88
#